data_AF-A0A920JUV5-F1
#
_entry.id   AF-A0A920JUV5-F1
#
_cell.length_a   1.000
_cell.length_b   1.000
_cell.length_c   1.000
_cell.angle_alpha   90.00
_cell.angle_beta   90.00
_cell.angle_gamma   90.00
#
_symmetry.space_group_name_H-M   'P 1'
#
loop_
_entity.id
_entity.type
_entity.pdbx_description
1 polymer ?
#
loop_
_entity_poly.entity_id
_entity_poly.type
_entity_poly.pdbx_seq_one_letter_code
_entity_poly.pdbx_strand_id
1 'polypeptide(L)'
;MRAVVRDAYYVVIIISNLIDIKLLEIYRINSKVILQTENQKEISRDNKSWEVLNKEEVNIFLNEAKKDAMLYYLINIGIFTGARIEEICSVKVVDIAAENFTIRDSKTPSGNRQVPIHDQLKGLIKELKNTSQDGYLLSGLSEDKDGKRSGAIGKRFGRLKNQLGFERRYFFIALERQ
;
A
#
# COMPACT_ATOMS: atom_id res chain seq x y z
N MET A 1 -6.04 15.72 51.69
CA MET A 1 -5.18 14.69 51.06
C MET A 1 -5.56 14.53 49.59
N ARG A 2 -5.01 15.31 48.63
CA ARG A 2 -5.29 15.12 47.18
C ARG A 2 -4.26 15.80 46.25
N ALA A 3 -2.98 15.81 46.65
CA ALA A 3 -1.91 16.44 45.86
C ALA A 3 -0.79 15.46 45.41
N VAL A 4 -0.59 14.32 46.08
CA VAL A 4 0.59 13.46 45.82
C VAL A 4 0.38 12.45 44.68
N VAL A 5 -0.88 12.18 44.29
CA VAL A 5 -1.18 11.13 43.29
C VAL A 5 -1.06 11.66 41.85
N ARG A 6 -1.07 12.98 41.60
CA ARG A 6 -0.99 13.52 40.22
C ARG A 6 0.43 13.54 39.65
N ASP A 7 1.45 13.71 40.50
CA ASP A 7 2.86 13.79 40.05
C ASP A 7 3.39 12.44 39.55
N ALA A 8 3.02 11.33 40.19
CA ALA A 8 3.46 10.00 39.77
C ALA A 8 2.90 9.60 38.40
N TYR A 9 1.63 9.92 38.09
CA TYR A 9 1.04 9.62 36.78
C TYR A 9 1.65 10.48 35.67
N TYR A 10 1.98 11.74 35.95
CA TYR A 10 2.66 12.60 34.98
C TYR A 10 4.07 12.09 34.66
N VAL A 11 4.81 11.63 35.66
CA VAL A 11 6.13 11.02 35.48
C VAL A 11 6.03 9.70 34.72
N VAL A 12 5.04 8.86 35.00
CA VAL A 12 4.80 7.61 34.25
C VAL A 12 4.44 7.89 32.79
N ILE A 13 3.56 8.86 32.51
CA ILE A 13 3.19 9.25 31.14
C ILE A 13 4.40 9.83 30.37
N ILE A 14 5.24 10.64 31.03
CA ILE A 14 6.45 11.18 30.42
C ILE A 14 7.46 10.08 30.13
N ILE A 15 7.69 9.15 31.08
CA ILE A 15 8.62 8.04 30.89
C ILE A 15 8.15 7.10 29.77
N SER A 16 6.85 6.77 29.70
CA SER A 16 6.28 5.97 28.59
C SER A 16 6.46 6.65 27.24
N ASN A 17 6.13 7.93 27.11
CA ASN A 17 6.33 8.68 25.86
C ASN A 17 7.82 8.81 25.48
N LEU A 18 8.72 8.94 26.46
CA LEU A 18 10.17 9.00 26.21
C LEU A 18 10.71 7.68 25.65
N ILE A 19 10.20 6.56 26.14
CA ILE A 19 10.58 5.21 25.68
C ILE A 19 10.11 5.01 24.24
N ASP A 20 8.88 5.40 23.91
CA ASP A 20 8.32 5.29 22.55
C ASP A 20 9.09 6.17 21.54
N ILE A 21 9.46 7.40 21.93
CA ILE A 21 10.27 8.29 21.08
C ILE A 21 11.66 7.70 20.84
N LYS A 22 12.33 7.19 21.89
CA LYS A 22 13.65 6.53 21.75
C LYS A 22 13.58 5.28 20.89
N LEU A 23 12.52 4.46 21.02
CA LEU A 23 12.30 3.28 20.18
C LEU A 23 12.13 3.65 18.71
N LEU A 24 11.34 4.70 18.42
CA LEU A 24 11.16 5.21 17.06
C LEU A 24 12.47 5.77 16.47
N GLU A 25 13.28 6.44 17.28
CA GLU A 25 14.58 6.99 16.83
C GLU A 25 15.59 5.88 16.55
N ILE A 26 15.66 4.84 17.39
CA ILE A 26 16.46 3.64 17.16
C ILE A 26 16.02 2.92 15.88
N TYR A 27 14.71 2.75 15.66
CA TYR A 27 14.19 2.13 14.44
C TYR A 27 14.54 2.94 13.19
N ARG A 28 14.50 4.27 13.30
CA ARG A 28 14.83 5.21 12.22
C ARG A 28 16.33 5.25 11.91
N ILE A 29 17.19 5.04 12.91
CA ILE A 29 18.64 4.92 12.74
C ILE A 29 18.97 3.57 12.09
N ASN A 30 18.41 2.47 12.61
CA ASN A 30 18.65 1.13 12.07
C ASN A 30 18.19 1.01 10.61
N SER A 31 17.03 1.58 10.26
CA SER A 31 16.57 1.60 8.86
C SER A 31 17.52 2.39 7.96
N LYS A 32 18.07 3.53 8.43
CA LYS A 32 19.02 4.34 7.67
C LYS A 32 20.39 3.66 7.49
N VAL A 33 20.85 2.93 8.51
CA VAL A 33 22.10 2.15 8.46
C VAL A 33 21.96 0.99 7.46
N ILE A 34 20.85 0.26 7.50
CA ILE A 34 20.55 -0.83 6.55
C ILE A 34 20.57 -0.31 5.10
N LEU A 35 19.95 0.86 4.85
CA LEU A 35 19.94 1.51 3.53
C LEU A 35 21.31 2.04 3.08
N GLN A 36 22.21 2.38 4.01
CA GLN A 36 23.56 2.86 3.68
C GLN A 36 24.52 1.73 3.33
N THR A 37 24.38 0.56 3.97
CA THR A 37 25.24 -0.60 3.73
C THR A 37 25.03 -1.26 2.35
N GLU A 38 23.90 -1.02 1.69
CA GLU A 38 23.62 -1.56 0.35
C GLU A 38 24.21 -0.73 -0.80
N ASN A 39 24.74 0.48 -0.53
CA ASN A 39 25.08 1.44 -1.56
C ASN A 39 26.52 1.34 -2.12
N GLN A 40 27.18 0.19 -2.02
CA GLN A 40 28.50 -0.04 -2.63
C GLN A 40 28.62 -1.39 -3.36
N LYS A 41 27.74 -1.66 -4.33
CA LYS A 41 28.04 -2.59 -5.42
C LYS A 41 27.86 -1.87 -6.76
N GLU A 42 28.97 -1.60 -7.43
CA GLU A 42 29.02 -1.04 -8.77
C GLU A 42 28.16 -1.86 -9.73
N ILE A 43 27.25 -1.19 -10.44
CA ILE A 43 26.24 -1.84 -11.28
C ILE A 43 26.84 -2.08 -12.67
N SER A 44 27.35 -3.29 -12.89
CA SER A 44 27.45 -3.86 -14.22
C SER A 44 26.05 -4.06 -14.80
N ARG A 45 25.85 -3.67 -16.06
CA ARG A 45 24.59 -3.83 -16.81
C ARG A 45 24.39 -5.30 -17.17
N ASP A 46 24.05 -6.14 -16.20
CA ASP A 46 23.66 -7.53 -16.44
C ASP A 46 22.14 -7.71 -16.45
N ASN A 47 21.67 -8.47 -17.43
CA ASN A 47 20.28 -8.86 -17.68
C ASN A 47 19.70 -9.67 -16.50
N LYS A 48 19.32 -9.02 -15.40
CA LYS A 48 18.75 -9.69 -14.22
C LYS A 48 17.23 -9.81 -14.31
N SER A 49 16.77 -11.05 -14.13
CA SER A 49 15.38 -11.51 -14.09
C SER A 49 14.52 -10.71 -13.10
N TRP A 50 13.22 -10.63 -13.39
CA TRP A 50 12.20 -10.04 -12.53
C TRP A 50 12.17 -10.72 -11.15
N GLU A 51 12.19 -9.93 -10.07
CA GLU A 51 12.16 -10.40 -8.68
C GLU A 51 10.80 -10.03 -8.04
N VAL A 52 10.23 -10.96 -7.27
CA VAL A 52 8.95 -10.77 -6.53
C VAL A 52 9.26 -10.25 -5.14
N LEU A 53 8.44 -9.33 -4.62
CA LEU A 53 8.59 -8.83 -3.24
C LEU A 53 8.43 -9.98 -2.25
N ASN A 54 9.38 -10.11 -1.32
CA ASN A 54 9.23 -11.01 -0.18
C ASN A 54 8.28 -10.42 0.88
N LYS A 55 7.92 -11.21 1.89
CA LYS A 55 6.96 -10.80 2.94
C LYS A 55 7.41 -9.55 3.72
N GLU A 56 8.72 -9.39 3.95
CA GLU A 56 9.29 -8.27 4.69
C GLU A 56 9.25 -6.99 3.85
N GLU A 57 9.61 -7.08 2.57
CA GLU A 57 9.52 -5.98 1.62
C GLU A 57 8.07 -5.51 1.42
N VAL A 58 7.11 -6.45 1.36
CA VAL A 58 5.67 -6.13 1.32
C VAL A 58 5.25 -5.35 2.57
N ASN A 59 5.72 -5.76 3.76
CA ASN A 59 5.40 -5.07 5.01
C ASN A 59 6.01 -3.67 5.07
N ILE A 60 7.26 -3.51 4.62
CA ILE A 60 7.91 -2.18 4.50
C ILE A 60 7.10 -1.30 3.55
N PHE A 61 6.69 -1.84 2.41
CA PHE A 61 5.94 -1.11 1.40
C PHE A 61 4.58 -0.66 1.92
N LEU A 62 3.83 -1.56 2.56
CA LEU A 62 2.54 -1.24 3.17
C LEU A 62 2.67 -0.23 4.30
N ASN A 63 3.71 -0.33 5.14
CA ASN A 63 3.92 0.61 6.24
C ASN A 63 4.24 2.02 5.75
N GLU A 64 5.09 2.16 4.73
CA GLU A 64 5.37 3.47 4.15
C GLU A 64 4.16 4.03 3.39
N ALA A 65 3.39 3.16 2.72
CA ALA A 65 2.16 3.56 2.04
C ALA A 65 1.08 4.10 3.00
N LYS A 66 1.08 3.72 4.30
CA LYS A 66 0.11 4.26 5.30
C LYS A 66 0.15 5.77 5.45
N LYS A 67 1.26 6.43 5.07
CA LYS A 67 1.37 7.89 5.02
C LYS A 67 0.40 8.52 4.01
N ASP A 68 -0.16 7.69 3.14
CA ASP A 68 -1.03 8.07 2.05
C ASP A 68 -2.15 7.03 1.87
N ALA A 69 -3.30 7.27 2.51
CA ALA A 69 -4.40 6.31 2.62
C ALA A 69 -4.80 5.68 1.27
N MET A 70 -4.92 6.50 0.22
CA MET A 70 -5.29 6.00 -1.11
C MET A 70 -4.24 5.08 -1.71
N LEU A 71 -2.95 5.39 -1.49
CA LEU A 71 -1.86 4.53 -1.96
C LEU A 71 -1.83 3.22 -1.18
N TYR A 72 -2.05 3.28 0.13
CA TYR A 72 -2.20 2.10 0.98
C TYR A 72 -3.33 1.20 0.48
N TYR A 73 -4.53 1.75 0.23
CA TYR A 73 -5.66 0.97 -0.28
C TYR A 73 -5.35 0.32 -1.63
N LEU A 74 -4.77 1.07 -2.56
CA LEU A 74 -4.38 0.55 -3.87
C LEU A 74 -3.41 -0.62 -3.75
N ILE A 75 -2.34 -0.45 -2.95
CA ILE A 75 -1.30 -1.47 -2.78
C ILE A 75 -1.89 -2.70 -2.09
N ASN A 76 -2.66 -2.51 -1.02
CA ASN A 76 -3.26 -3.59 -0.27
C ASN A 76 -4.21 -4.42 -1.16
N ILE A 77 -5.09 -3.76 -1.92
CA ILE A 77 -5.94 -4.45 -2.89
C ILE A 77 -5.08 -5.17 -3.94
N GLY A 78 -4.07 -4.52 -4.51
CA GLY A 78 -3.19 -5.12 -5.51
C GLY A 78 -2.45 -6.37 -5.02
N ILE A 79 -1.99 -6.38 -3.76
CA ILE A 79 -1.31 -7.53 -3.13
C ILE A 79 -2.19 -8.77 -3.11
N PHE A 80 -3.43 -8.63 -2.65
CA PHE A 80 -4.33 -9.76 -2.46
C PHE A 80 -5.04 -10.21 -3.74
N THR A 81 -5.08 -9.35 -4.77
CA THR A 81 -5.91 -9.59 -5.97
C THR A 81 -5.09 -9.80 -7.24
N GLY A 82 -3.82 -9.36 -7.26
CA GLY A 82 -3.01 -9.35 -8.48
C GLY A 82 -3.57 -8.46 -9.60
N ALA A 83 -4.58 -7.63 -9.32
CA ALA A 83 -5.20 -6.78 -10.32
C ALA A 83 -4.28 -5.63 -10.74
N ARG A 84 -4.38 -5.20 -12.00
CA ARG A 84 -3.59 -4.08 -12.51
C ARG A 84 -4.07 -2.78 -11.86
N ILE A 85 -3.16 -1.81 -11.71
CA ILE A 85 -3.48 -0.49 -11.14
C ILE A 85 -4.70 0.16 -11.82
N GLU A 86 -4.78 0.12 -13.15
CA GLU A 86 -5.90 0.71 -13.90
C GLU A 86 -7.21 0.00 -13.60
N GLU A 87 -7.18 -1.34 -13.52
CA GLU A 87 -8.36 -2.14 -13.18
C GLU A 87 -8.85 -1.78 -11.78
N ILE A 88 -7.95 -1.72 -10.79
CA ILE A 88 -8.31 -1.35 -9.40
C ILE A 88 -8.88 0.08 -9.34
N CYS A 89 -8.26 1.02 -10.03
CA CYS A 89 -8.69 2.43 -10.05
C CYS A 89 -10.01 2.65 -10.79
N SER A 90 -10.45 1.69 -11.61
CA SER A 90 -11.72 1.75 -12.35
C SER A 90 -12.84 0.90 -11.75
N VAL A 91 -12.58 0.11 -10.70
CA VAL A 91 -13.62 -0.68 -10.02
C VAL A 91 -14.71 0.25 -9.46
N LYS A 92 -15.95 0.01 -9.87
CA LYS A 92 -17.14 0.69 -9.35
C LYS A 92 -17.72 -0.08 -8.18
N VAL A 93 -18.33 0.64 -7.24
CA VAL A 93 -19.00 0.03 -6.06
C VAL A 93 -20.08 -0.98 -6.47
N VAL A 94 -20.77 -0.72 -7.59
CA VAL A 94 -21.82 -1.61 -8.14
C VAL A 94 -21.27 -2.94 -8.67
N ASP A 95 -19.98 -3.00 -8.99
CA ASP A 95 -19.32 -4.20 -9.52
C ASP A 95 -18.71 -5.07 -8.41
N ILE A 96 -18.98 -4.74 -7.13
CA ILE A 96 -18.44 -5.45 -5.97
C ILE A 96 -19.55 -6.22 -5.26
N ALA A 97 -19.50 -7.55 -5.36
CA ALA A 97 -20.31 -8.48 -4.59
C ALA A 97 -19.68 -8.77 -3.22
N ALA A 98 -20.29 -9.70 -2.46
CA ALA A 98 -19.79 -10.09 -1.14
C ALA A 98 -18.42 -10.78 -1.19
N GLU A 99 -18.23 -11.66 -2.19
CA GLU A 99 -17.08 -12.57 -2.27
C GLU A 99 -16.14 -12.26 -3.45
N ASN A 100 -16.54 -11.37 -4.35
CA ASN A 100 -15.73 -11.01 -5.51
C ASN A 100 -16.04 -9.58 -5.99
N PHE A 101 -15.11 -9.01 -6.77
CA PHE A 101 -15.41 -7.86 -7.60
C PHE A 101 -15.18 -8.19 -9.06
N THR A 102 -15.97 -7.57 -9.92
CA THR A 102 -15.90 -7.75 -11.36
C THR A 102 -14.98 -6.68 -11.95
N ILE A 103 -13.89 -7.11 -12.56
CA ILE A 103 -13.07 -6.24 -13.41
C ILE A 103 -13.70 -6.28 -14.80
N ARG A 104 -14.11 -5.11 -15.29
CA ARG A 104 -14.63 -4.96 -16.66
C ARG A 104 -13.52 -4.43 -17.56
N ASP A 105 -13.15 -5.20 -18.58
CA ASP A 105 -12.22 -4.74 -19.61
C ASP A 105 -12.98 -3.89 -20.63
N SER A 106 -12.48 -2.70 -20.92
CA SER A 106 -13.08 -1.78 -21.88
C SER A 106 -12.88 -2.22 -23.34
N LYS A 107 -11.97 -3.17 -23.61
CA LYS A 107 -11.60 -3.56 -24.98
C LYS A 107 -12.33 -4.79 -25.50
N THR A 108 -12.53 -5.81 -24.68
CA THR A 108 -13.28 -7.02 -25.10
C THR A 108 -14.11 -7.60 -23.96
N PRO A 109 -15.34 -8.09 -24.21
CA PRO A 109 -16.16 -8.76 -23.20
C PRO A 109 -15.48 -9.97 -22.55
N SER A 110 -14.57 -10.63 -23.27
CA SER A 110 -13.77 -11.76 -22.79
C SER A 110 -12.67 -11.36 -21.80
N GLY A 111 -12.34 -10.07 -21.69
CA GLY A 111 -11.41 -9.55 -20.67
C GLY A 111 -12.07 -9.35 -19.30
N ASN A 112 -13.40 -9.48 -19.22
CA ASN A 112 -14.11 -9.42 -17.96
C ASN A 112 -13.78 -10.65 -17.11
N ARG A 113 -13.40 -10.42 -15.85
CA ARG A 113 -13.12 -11.49 -14.91
C ARG A 113 -13.62 -11.16 -13.52
N GLN A 114 -13.97 -12.18 -12.76
CA GLN A 114 -14.27 -12.05 -11.35
C GLN A 114 -12.99 -12.30 -10.56
N VAL A 115 -12.70 -11.42 -9.61
CA VAL A 115 -11.54 -11.53 -8.73
C VAL A 115 -12.04 -11.77 -7.31
N PRO A 116 -11.63 -12.86 -6.66
CA PRO A 116 -12.08 -13.17 -5.31
C PRO A 116 -11.59 -12.11 -4.33
N ILE A 117 -12.42 -11.78 -3.34
CA ILE A 117 -12.06 -10.92 -2.23
C ILE A 117 -11.55 -11.79 -1.10
N HIS A 118 -10.26 -11.68 -0.79
CA HIS A 118 -9.68 -12.33 0.37
C HIS A 118 -10.34 -11.82 1.67
N ASP A 119 -10.57 -12.70 2.65
CA ASP A 119 -11.22 -12.34 3.92
C ASP A 119 -10.58 -11.13 4.64
N GLN A 120 -9.25 -10.99 4.56
CA GLN A 120 -8.51 -9.87 5.13
C GLN A 120 -8.85 -8.51 4.48
N LEU A 121 -9.35 -8.52 3.24
CA LEU A 121 -9.79 -7.32 2.53
C LEU A 121 -11.28 -7.00 2.72
N LYS A 122 -12.12 -7.95 3.18
CA LYS A 122 -13.58 -7.74 3.26
C LYS A 122 -13.94 -6.51 4.10
N GLY A 123 -13.26 -6.33 5.25
CA GLY A 123 -13.45 -5.15 6.10
C GLY A 123 -13.12 -3.84 5.38
N LEU A 124 -11.94 -3.78 4.75
CA LEU A 124 -11.49 -2.61 4.01
C LEU A 124 -12.41 -2.29 2.84
N ILE A 125 -12.78 -3.28 2.03
CA ILE A 125 -13.67 -3.08 0.88
C ILE A 125 -15.04 -2.59 1.34
N LYS A 126 -15.58 -3.12 2.43
CA LYS A 126 -16.85 -2.66 3.00
C LYS A 126 -16.79 -1.19 3.42
N GLU A 127 -15.70 -0.78 4.07
CA GLU A 127 -15.48 0.62 4.46
C GLU A 127 -15.40 1.54 3.24
N LEU A 128 -14.61 1.17 2.23
CA LEU A 128 -14.46 1.94 1.00
C LEU A 128 -15.77 2.05 0.21
N LYS A 129 -16.56 0.98 0.15
CA LYS A 129 -17.91 1.02 -0.47
C LYS A 129 -18.82 2.02 0.23
N ASN A 130 -18.80 2.05 1.56
CA ASN A 130 -19.69 2.91 2.35
C ASN A 130 -19.27 4.39 2.34
N THR A 131 -17.98 4.66 2.14
CA THR A 131 -17.40 6.01 2.15
C THR A 131 -17.24 6.61 0.75
N SER A 132 -17.51 5.84 -0.31
CA SER A 132 -17.44 6.29 -1.70
C SER A 132 -18.41 7.43 -1.99
N GLN A 133 -17.91 8.50 -2.62
CA GLN A 133 -18.70 9.69 -2.99
C GLN A 133 -18.91 9.84 -4.51
N ASP A 134 -18.10 9.13 -5.30
CA ASP A 134 -18.07 9.22 -6.77
C ASP A 134 -18.43 7.88 -7.46
N GLY A 135 -18.86 6.88 -6.70
CA GLY A 135 -19.29 5.58 -7.20
C GLY A 135 -18.15 4.60 -7.49
N TYR A 136 -16.89 4.99 -7.25
CA TYR A 136 -15.72 4.12 -7.39
C TYR A 136 -15.27 3.58 -6.04
N LEU A 137 -14.66 2.40 -6.04
CA LEU A 137 -14.09 1.80 -4.83
C LEU A 137 -12.98 2.68 -4.25
N LEU A 138 -12.05 3.12 -5.11
CA LEU A 138 -11.07 4.14 -4.77
C LEU A 138 -11.65 5.50 -5.16
N SER A 139 -12.31 6.15 -4.20
CA SER A 139 -12.99 7.44 -4.40
C SER A 139 -12.03 8.63 -4.39
N GLY A 140 -12.33 9.69 -5.14
CA GLY A 140 -11.55 10.95 -5.15
C GLY A 140 -10.28 10.93 -6.01
N LEU A 141 -10.13 9.95 -6.91
CA LEU A 141 -9.06 9.95 -7.90
C LEU A 141 -9.42 10.86 -9.08
N SER A 142 -8.46 11.66 -9.54
CA SER A 142 -8.59 12.51 -10.72
C SER A 142 -8.56 11.68 -12.01
N GLU A 143 -9.47 11.97 -12.94
CA GLU A 143 -9.44 11.43 -14.30
C GLU A 143 -8.49 12.23 -15.21
N ASP A 144 -7.83 11.53 -16.13
CA ASP A 144 -7.09 12.16 -17.22
C ASP A 144 -7.97 12.39 -18.46
N LYS A 145 -7.37 12.86 -19.56
CA LYS A 145 -8.07 13.16 -20.82
C LYS A 145 -8.73 11.94 -21.46
N ASP A 146 -8.27 10.73 -21.12
CA ASP A 146 -8.79 9.47 -21.62
C ASP A 146 -9.80 8.84 -20.63
N GLY A 147 -10.14 9.53 -19.54
CA GLY A 147 -11.00 9.00 -18.47
C GLY A 147 -10.31 8.00 -17.54
N LYS A 148 -8.97 7.88 -17.58
CA LYS A 148 -8.23 6.98 -16.70
C LYS A 148 -7.98 7.64 -15.35
N ARG A 149 -8.14 6.87 -14.28
CA ARG A 149 -8.02 7.34 -12.89
C ARG A 149 -6.67 7.00 -12.26
N SER A 150 -5.85 6.19 -12.93
CA SER A 150 -4.60 5.66 -12.37
C SER A 150 -3.41 6.62 -12.45
N GLY A 151 -3.46 7.68 -13.26
CA GLY A 151 -2.28 8.47 -13.61
C GLY A 151 -1.57 9.13 -12.41
N ALA A 152 -2.33 9.84 -11.56
CA ALA A 152 -1.75 10.54 -10.41
C ALA A 152 -1.28 9.55 -9.32
N ILE A 153 -2.09 8.54 -9.02
CA ILE A 153 -1.78 7.54 -7.99
C ILE A 153 -0.65 6.60 -8.44
N GLY A 154 -0.55 6.29 -9.73
CA GLY A 154 0.55 5.52 -10.31
C GLY A 154 1.89 6.25 -10.24
N LYS A 155 1.89 7.58 -10.43
CA LYS A 155 3.10 8.40 -10.20
C LYS A 155 3.52 8.37 -8.73
N ARG A 156 2.56 8.44 -7.80
CA ARG A 156 2.82 8.34 -6.35
C ARG A 156 3.37 6.97 -5.96
N PHE A 157 2.80 5.89 -6.50
CA PHE A 157 3.31 4.53 -6.37
C PHE A 157 4.76 4.41 -6.85
N GLY A 158 5.05 4.91 -8.06
CA GLY A 158 6.41 4.88 -8.62
C GLY A 158 7.43 5.66 -7.78
N ARG A 159 7.03 6.81 -7.21
CA ARG A 159 7.87 7.57 -6.28
C ARG A 159 8.16 6.81 -4.99
N LEU A 160 7.14 6.21 -4.36
CA LEU A 160 7.30 5.42 -3.15
C LEU A 160 8.24 4.23 -3.39
N LYS A 161 8.04 3.53 -4.50
CA LYS A 161 8.89 2.43 -4.94
C LYS A 161 10.36 2.86 -5.07
N ASN A 162 10.61 3.98 -5.76
CA ASN A 162 11.96 4.52 -5.91
C ASN A 162 12.58 4.97 -4.57
N GLN A 163 11.79 5.54 -3.66
CA GLN A 163 12.26 5.95 -2.32
C GLN A 163 12.71 4.76 -1.47
N LEU A 164 12.07 3.60 -1.66
CA LEU A 164 12.38 2.37 -0.94
C LEU A 164 13.53 1.56 -1.56
N GLY A 165 14.15 2.04 -2.64
CA GLY A 165 15.21 1.29 -3.33
C GLY A 165 14.69 0.08 -4.10
N PHE A 166 13.37 -0.10 -4.20
CA PHE A 166 12.77 -1.16 -5.01
C PHE A 166 12.99 -0.82 -6.49
N GLU A 167 14.01 -1.44 -7.11
CA GLU A 167 14.33 -1.22 -8.52
C GLU A 167 13.14 -1.52 -9.47
N ARG A 168 13.26 -1.17 -10.76
CA ARG A 168 12.25 -1.45 -11.81
C ARG A 168 11.77 -2.92 -11.88
N ARG A 169 12.42 -3.84 -11.15
CA ARG A 169 12.16 -5.28 -11.06
C ARG A 169 10.80 -5.67 -10.45
N TYR A 170 10.20 -4.85 -9.58
CA TYR A 170 8.92 -5.21 -8.94
C TYR A 170 7.72 -4.69 -9.75
N PHE A 171 7.09 -5.56 -10.55
CA PHE A 171 5.75 -5.30 -11.08
C PHE A 171 4.71 -5.67 -10.02
N PHE A 172 3.53 -5.05 -10.11
CA PHE A 172 2.41 -5.21 -9.19
C PHE A 172 2.27 -6.66 -8.69
N ILE A 173 2.31 -6.77 -7.37
CA ILE A 173 2.48 -7.95 -6.55
C ILE A 173 1.83 -9.20 -7.13
N ALA A 174 2.65 -10.07 -7.72
CA ALA A 174 2.31 -11.46 -7.97
C ALA A 174 2.43 -12.22 -6.64
N LEU A 175 1.36 -12.26 -5.85
CA LEU A 175 1.28 -13.13 -4.68
C LEU A 175 0.73 -14.53 -4.99
N GLU A 176 0.62 -14.90 -6.27
CA GLU A 176 0.08 -16.22 -6.66
C GLU A 176 1.23 -17.11 -7.17
N ARG A 177 2.06 -17.60 -6.23
CA ARG A 177 3.04 -18.68 -6.46
C ARG A 177 3.43 -19.46 -5.19
N GLN A 178 2.56 -19.57 -4.19
CA GLN A 178 2.69 -20.59 -3.14
C GLN A 178 1.34 -21.17 -2.75
#